data_AF-A0A1C5BK19-F1
#
_entry.id   AF-A0A1C5BK19-F1
#
_cell.length_a   1.000
_cell.length_b   1.000
_cell.length_c   1.000
_cell.angle_alpha   90.00
_cell.angle_beta   90.00
_cell.angle_gamma   90.00
#
_symmetry.space_group_name_H-M   'P 1'
#
loop_
_entity.id
_entity.type
_entity.pdbx_description
1 polymer ?
#
loop_
_entity_poly.entity_id
_entity_poly.type
_entity_poly.pdbx_seq_one_letter_code
_entity_poly.pdbx_strand_id
1 'polypeptide(L)'
;MLKNWVVVPTRLPLVLRRCHACASERFRASGKFRVNANHKLIDAWLLALCTACGETVKLTVLERMNVRSIRPELLDRLHDNDPGLTAELLQDPVVRRRNRIALDWDNAWRLDTGGSDHLDREVIDVSVRFAARIPVRPVRLIAEGCGLSRAEAERLITEGKLVSAVRLSGKLSGDFTFTLKR
;
A
#
# COMPACT_ATOMS: atom_id res chain seq x y z
N MET A 1 9.87 -19.93 -19.88
CA MET A 1 8.56 -19.31 -20.22
C MET A 1 8.22 -18.37 -19.08
N LEU A 2 8.01 -17.09 -19.39
CA LEU A 2 7.73 -16.08 -18.38
C LEU A 2 6.31 -16.22 -17.83
N LYS A 3 6.16 -16.30 -16.51
CA LYS A 3 4.89 -16.22 -15.80
C LYS A 3 4.62 -14.78 -15.38
N ASN A 4 3.39 -14.33 -15.51
CA ASN A 4 2.99 -12.98 -15.12
C ASN A 4 2.14 -13.06 -13.86
N TRP A 5 2.64 -12.49 -12.78
CA TRP A 5 1.90 -12.33 -11.54
C TRP A 5 1.50 -10.87 -11.35
N VAL A 6 0.37 -10.64 -10.69
CA VAL A 6 -0.13 -9.30 -10.40
C VAL A 6 -0.49 -9.17 -8.93
N VAL A 7 0.07 -8.16 -8.26
CA VAL A 7 -0.33 -7.74 -6.92
C VAL A 7 -1.47 -6.74 -7.08
N VAL A 8 -2.66 -7.15 -6.63
CA VAL A 8 -3.88 -6.35 -6.78
C VAL A 8 -4.34 -5.84 -5.42
N PRO A 9 -4.58 -4.52 -5.25
CA PRO A 9 -5.16 -4.01 -4.01
C PRO A 9 -6.59 -4.53 -3.86
N THR A 10 -6.97 -4.98 -2.66
CA THR A 10 -8.35 -5.40 -2.35
C THR A 10 -9.10 -4.33 -1.57
N ARG A 11 -8.37 -3.43 -0.90
CA ARG A 11 -8.89 -2.29 -0.12
C ARG A 11 -7.76 -1.31 0.17
N LEU A 12 -8.11 -0.13 0.69
CA LEU A 12 -7.14 0.81 1.25
C LEU A 12 -6.43 0.21 2.48
N PRO A 13 -5.15 0.56 2.71
CA PRO A 13 -4.45 0.16 3.92
C PRO A 13 -5.09 0.79 5.16
N LEU A 14 -4.95 0.12 6.30
CA LEU A 14 -5.33 0.72 7.58
C LEU A 14 -4.26 1.71 8.03
N VAL A 15 -4.71 2.79 8.64
CA VAL A 15 -3.85 3.77 9.29
C VAL A 15 -3.55 3.29 10.70
N LEU A 16 -2.27 3.11 11.01
CA LEU A 16 -1.81 2.75 12.35
C LEU A 16 -1.65 4.02 13.20
N ARG A 17 -2.53 4.15 14.20
CA ARG A 17 -2.59 5.26 15.14
C ARG A 17 -3.43 4.84 16.34
N ARG A 18 -3.01 5.19 17.56
CA ARG A 18 -3.79 4.93 18.77
C ARG A 18 -5.09 5.75 18.79
N CYS A 19 -6.21 5.09 19.06
CA CYS A 19 -7.48 5.76 19.28
C CYS A 19 -7.49 6.42 20.67
N HIS A 20 -8.04 7.63 20.75
CA HIS A 20 -8.16 8.35 22.02
C HIS A 20 -9.36 7.90 22.85
N ALA A 21 -10.36 7.27 22.20
CA ALA A 21 -11.61 6.84 22.83
C ALA A 21 -11.67 5.33 23.16
N CYS A 22 -10.76 4.51 22.63
CA CYS A 22 -10.74 3.06 22.91
C CYS A 22 -9.32 2.47 22.74
N ALA A 23 -9.18 1.16 22.95
CA ALA A 23 -7.89 0.46 22.87
C ALA A 23 -7.41 0.14 21.44
N SER A 24 -8.19 0.45 20.39
CA SER A 24 -7.77 0.17 19.01
C SER A 24 -6.64 1.07 18.55
N GLU A 25 -5.75 0.51 17.71
CA GLU A 25 -4.64 1.20 17.07
C GLU A 25 -4.80 1.32 15.54
N ARG A 26 -6.01 1.02 15.04
CA ARG A 26 -6.28 0.92 13.60
C ARG A 26 -7.44 1.80 13.21
N PHE A 27 -7.21 2.60 12.18
CA PHE A 27 -8.19 3.46 11.55
C PHE A 27 -8.36 3.11 10.08
N ARG A 28 -9.60 3.11 9.60
CA ARG A 28 -9.91 3.02 8.16
C ARG A 28 -10.09 4.43 7.60
N ALA A 29 -9.45 4.73 6.47
CA ALA A 29 -9.75 5.97 5.76
C ALA A 29 -11.22 5.95 5.32
N SER A 30 -11.93 7.06 5.54
CA SER A 30 -13.35 7.16 5.23
C SER A 30 -13.64 7.44 3.76
N GLY A 31 -12.62 7.87 3.01
CA GLY A 31 -12.78 8.46 1.67
C GLY A 31 -13.27 9.91 1.68
N LYS A 32 -13.61 10.47 2.86
CA LYS A 32 -14.14 11.83 2.98
C LYS A 32 -13.06 12.82 3.40
N PHE A 33 -13.09 14.01 2.80
CA PHE A 33 -12.29 15.15 3.19
C PHE A 33 -13.14 16.22 3.86
N ARG A 34 -12.51 16.95 4.77
CA ARG A 34 -13.02 18.23 5.27
C ARG A 34 -12.08 19.31 4.77
N VAL A 35 -12.63 20.25 4.01
CA VAL A 35 -11.91 21.43 3.53
C VAL A 35 -12.48 22.65 4.23
N ASN A 36 -11.63 23.42 4.90
CA ASN A 36 -11.99 24.67 5.54
C ASN A 36 -11.21 25.81 4.86
N ALA A 37 -11.89 26.92 4.60
CA ALA A 37 -11.28 28.14 4.13
C ALA A 37 -11.32 29.22 5.22
N ASN A 38 -10.23 29.96 5.37
CA ASN A 38 -10.17 31.16 6.19
C ASN A 38 -9.39 32.24 5.43
N HIS A 39 -10.11 33.25 4.93
CA HIS A 39 -9.59 34.25 4.00
C HIS A 39 -8.92 33.58 2.79
N LYS A 40 -7.60 33.78 2.61
CA LYS A 40 -6.81 33.21 1.51
C LYS A 40 -6.14 31.89 1.88
N LEU A 41 -6.44 31.32 3.05
CA LEU A 41 -5.79 30.11 3.57
C LEU A 41 -6.76 28.94 3.58
N ILE A 42 -6.26 27.76 3.20
CA ILE A 42 -7.00 26.50 3.18
C ILE A 42 -6.36 25.53 4.16
N ASP A 43 -7.22 24.87 4.94
CA ASP A 43 -6.90 23.71 5.74
C ASP A 43 -7.73 22.53 5.21
N ALA A 44 -7.11 21.38 5.01
CA ALA A 44 -7.82 20.18 4.55
C ALA A 44 -7.38 18.95 5.34
N TRP A 45 -8.35 18.09 5.66
CA TRP A 45 -8.13 16.85 6.38
C TRP A 45 -8.81 15.67 5.67
N LEU A 46 -8.12 14.54 5.59
CA LEU A 46 -8.73 13.24 5.33
C LEU A 46 -9.32 12.72 6.65
N LEU A 47 -10.59 12.34 6.63
CA LEU A 47 -11.26 11.74 7.79
C LEU A 47 -10.98 10.24 7.82
N ALA A 48 -10.64 9.70 9.00
CA ALA A 48 -10.45 8.27 9.22
C ALA A 48 -11.22 7.83 10.46
N LEU A 49 -11.81 6.64 10.42
CA LEU A 49 -12.66 6.11 11.49
C LEU A 49 -11.95 4.97 12.21
N CYS A 50 -12.04 4.96 13.54
CA CYS A 50 -11.56 3.86 14.35
C CYS A 50 -12.27 2.57 13.91
N THR A 51 -11.48 1.51 13.70
CA THR A 51 -12.01 0.20 13.29
C THR A 51 -12.84 -0.49 14.36
N ALA A 52 -12.75 -0.07 15.62
CA ALA A 52 -13.47 -0.65 16.74
C ALA A 52 -14.69 0.19 17.18
N CYS A 53 -14.47 1.47 17.53
CA CYS A 53 -15.52 2.33 18.09
C CYS A 53 -16.11 3.34 17.09
N GLY A 54 -15.60 3.42 15.86
CA GLY A 54 -16.08 4.37 14.85
C GLY A 54 -15.64 5.83 15.04
N GLU A 55 -14.93 6.14 16.13
CA GLU A 55 -14.42 7.49 16.43
C GLU A 55 -13.65 8.09 15.25
N THR A 56 -13.91 9.35 14.92
CA THR A 56 -13.34 10.00 13.73
C THR A 56 -12.11 10.82 14.09
N VAL A 57 -11.01 10.56 13.40
CA VAL A 57 -9.80 11.39 13.46
C VAL A 57 -9.58 12.13 12.14
N LYS A 58 -8.93 13.29 12.24
CA LYS A 58 -8.51 14.09 11.10
C LYS A 58 -7.03 13.82 10.82
N LEU A 59 -6.72 13.48 9.58
CA LEU A 59 -5.35 13.41 9.06
C LEU A 59 -5.10 14.65 8.21
N THR A 60 -4.19 15.51 8.63
CA THR A 60 -3.88 16.79 7.98
C THR A 60 -3.27 16.55 6.59
N VAL A 61 -3.95 17.02 5.56
CA VAL A 61 -3.53 16.97 4.15
C VAL A 61 -2.92 18.31 3.74
N LEU A 62 -3.65 19.41 3.99
CA LEU A 62 -3.18 20.78 3.79
C LEU A 62 -3.30 21.52 5.13
N GLU A 63 -2.30 22.33 5.44
CA GLU A 63 -2.26 23.12 6.68
C GLU A 63 -1.87 24.54 6.32
N ARG A 64 -2.82 25.47 6.52
CA ARG A 64 -2.65 26.92 6.31
C ARG A 64 -2.00 27.26 4.97
N MET A 65 -2.42 26.57 3.91
CA MET A 65 -1.86 26.79 2.57
C MET A 65 -2.56 27.93 1.88
N ASN A 66 -1.81 28.82 1.21
CA ASN A 66 -2.42 29.88 0.43
C ASN A 66 -3.21 29.27 -0.74
N VAL A 67 -4.46 29.70 -0.94
CA VAL A 67 -5.32 29.15 -2.00
C VAL A 67 -4.67 29.24 -3.38
N ARG A 68 -3.87 30.28 -3.64
CA ARG A 68 -3.16 30.45 -4.93
C ARG A 68 -1.99 29.49 -5.13
N SER A 69 -1.50 28.85 -4.07
CA SER A 69 -0.43 27.85 -4.16
C SER A 69 -0.96 26.42 -4.32
N ILE A 70 -2.28 26.24 -4.30
CA ILE A 70 -2.92 24.93 -4.42
C ILE A 70 -3.45 24.81 -5.84
N ARG A 71 -3.12 23.69 -6.50
CA ARG A 71 -3.67 23.40 -7.83
C ARG A 71 -5.20 23.32 -7.74
N PRO A 72 -5.96 24.03 -8.60
CA PRO A 72 -7.42 24.00 -8.57
C PRO A 72 -7.98 22.57 -8.61
N GLU A 73 -7.39 21.70 -9.43
CA GLU A 73 -7.83 20.31 -9.58
C GLU A 73 -7.67 19.50 -8.29
N LEU A 74 -6.70 19.85 -7.43
CA LEU A 74 -6.57 19.22 -6.12
C LEU A 74 -7.69 19.67 -5.17
N LEU A 75 -8.08 20.95 -5.22
CA LEU A 75 -9.21 21.43 -4.42
C LEU A 75 -10.51 20.77 -4.86
N ASP A 76 -10.75 20.66 -6.17
CA ASP A 76 -11.93 19.99 -6.71
C ASP A 76 -12.00 18.52 -6.24
N ARG A 77 -10.91 17.76 -6.41
CA ARG A 77 -10.83 16.37 -5.93
C ARG A 77 -11.02 16.22 -4.42
N LEU A 78 -10.56 17.19 -3.62
CA LEU A 78 -10.81 17.21 -2.17
C LEU A 78 -12.29 17.46 -1.87
N HIS A 79 -12.95 18.38 -2.57
CA HIS A 79 -14.37 18.66 -2.40
C HIS A 79 -15.26 17.49 -2.85
N ASP A 80 -14.89 16.83 -3.94
CA ASP A 80 -15.62 15.71 -4.53
C ASP A 80 -15.41 14.38 -3.78
N ASN A 81 -14.52 14.35 -2.79
CA ASN A 81 -14.16 13.13 -2.07
C ASN A 81 -13.61 12.03 -3.00
N ASP A 82 -12.72 12.43 -3.91
CA ASP A 82 -12.11 11.54 -4.91
C ASP A 82 -11.49 10.27 -4.23
N PRO A 83 -11.97 9.07 -4.57
CA PRO A 83 -11.46 7.82 -3.97
C PRO A 83 -9.99 7.55 -4.29
N GLY A 84 -9.52 7.91 -5.49
CA GLY A 84 -8.12 7.79 -5.91
C GLY A 84 -7.21 8.72 -5.11
N LEU A 85 -7.68 9.93 -4.79
CA LEU A 85 -6.92 10.90 -4.00
C LEU A 85 -6.65 10.37 -2.59
N THR A 86 -7.59 9.64 -1.99
CA THR A 86 -7.36 9.00 -0.69
C THR A 86 -6.19 8.00 -0.76
N ALA A 87 -6.14 7.17 -1.80
CA ALA A 87 -5.06 6.20 -1.99
C ALA A 87 -3.70 6.88 -2.24
N GLU A 88 -3.68 7.96 -3.02
CA GLU A 88 -2.49 8.78 -3.27
C GLU A 88 -1.95 9.41 -1.98
N LEU A 89 -2.81 10.10 -1.23
CA LEU A 89 -2.43 10.86 -0.03
C LEU A 89 -1.98 9.97 1.12
N LEU A 90 -2.60 8.80 1.32
CA LEU A 90 -2.14 7.86 2.34
C LEU A 90 -0.70 7.40 2.08
N GLN A 91 -0.31 7.29 0.81
CA GLN A 91 1.01 6.83 0.41
C GLN A 91 2.04 7.96 0.33
N ASP A 92 1.60 9.22 0.28
CA ASP A 92 2.47 10.38 0.29
C ASP A 92 3.32 10.40 1.57
N PRO A 93 4.67 10.34 1.45
CA PRO A 93 5.55 10.38 2.61
C PRO A 93 5.45 11.68 3.42
N VAL A 94 5.09 12.82 2.80
CA VAL A 94 4.88 14.10 3.47
C VAL A 94 3.65 14.03 4.38
N VAL A 95 2.53 13.53 3.86
CA VAL A 95 1.29 13.34 4.63
C VAL A 95 1.51 12.37 5.79
N ARG A 96 2.19 11.24 5.54
CA ARG A 96 2.50 10.26 6.59
C ARG A 96 3.37 10.83 7.70
N ARG A 97 4.44 11.55 7.35
CA ARG A 97 5.33 12.19 8.33
C ARG A 97 4.60 13.25 9.14
N ARG A 98 3.83 14.13 8.48
CA ARG A 98 3.05 15.19 9.16
C ARG A 98 2.10 14.60 10.20
N ASN A 99 1.44 13.50 9.86
CA ASN A 99 0.46 12.85 10.74
C ASN A 99 1.08 11.82 11.70
N ARG A 100 2.38 11.52 11.57
CA ARG A 100 3.10 10.47 12.32
C ARG A 100 2.39 9.12 12.25
N ILE A 101 1.94 8.75 11.05
CA ILE A 101 1.21 7.50 10.82
C ILE A 101 2.05 6.50 10.03
N ALA A 102 1.82 5.22 10.32
CA ALA A 102 2.22 4.11 9.48
C ALA A 102 1.00 3.49 8.79
N LEU A 103 1.25 2.69 7.75
CA LEU A 103 0.21 1.98 7.02
C LEU A 103 0.35 0.48 7.21
N ASP A 104 -0.76 -0.15 7.54
CA ASP A 104 -0.93 -1.59 7.61
C ASP A 104 -1.59 -2.08 6.32
N TRP A 105 -0.82 -2.85 5.56
CA TRP A 105 -1.22 -3.44 4.28
C TRP A 105 -1.59 -4.91 4.41
N ASP A 106 -1.60 -5.47 5.63
CA ASP A 106 -2.02 -6.86 5.82
C ASP A 106 -3.46 -7.03 5.39
N ASN A 107 -3.71 -8.08 4.60
CA ASN A 107 -5.01 -8.39 4.00
C ASN A 107 -5.60 -7.23 3.17
N ALA A 108 -4.76 -6.35 2.62
CA ALA A 108 -5.17 -5.24 1.74
C ALA A 108 -4.77 -5.45 0.27
N TRP A 109 -4.24 -6.63 -0.05
CA TRP A 109 -3.86 -7.03 -1.40
C TRP A 109 -4.02 -8.55 -1.56
N ARG A 110 -4.05 -9.00 -2.82
CA ARG A 110 -3.98 -10.42 -3.19
C ARG A 110 -2.95 -10.60 -4.30
N LEU A 111 -2.36 -11.78 -4.38
CA LEU A 111 -1.54 -12.19 -5.50
C LEU A 111 -2.41 -12.93 -6.53
N ASP A 112 -2.36 -12.46 -7.77
CA ASP A 112 -2.92 -13.18 -8.91
C ASP A 112 -1.79 -13.84 -9.69
N THR A 113 -1.75 -15.16 -9.71
CA THR A 113 -0.70 -15.93 -10.40
C THR A 113 -1.12 -16.41 -11.80
N GLY A 114 -2.39 -16.19 -12.19
CA GLY A 114 -2.94 -16.68 -13.46
C GLY A 114 -3.14 -18.21 -13.55
N GLY A 115 -3.15 -18.92 -12.41
CA GLY A 115 -3.38 -20.37 -12.34
C GLY A 115 -2.11 -21.20 -12.05
N SER A 116 -2.27 -22.29 -11.29
CA SER A 116 -1.20 -23.11 -10.71
C SER A 116 -0.56 -24.15 -11.65
N ASP A 117 -1.04 -24.29 -12.88
CA ASP A 117 -0.87 -25.50 -13.70
C ASP A 117 0.56 -25.82 -14.20
N HIS A 118 1.59 -25.06 -13.79
CA HIS A 118 2.93 -25.21 -14.37
C HIS A 118 4.09 -24.96 -13.41
N LEU A 119 3.91 -25.13 -12.10
CA LEU A 119 5.02 -25.05 -11.13
C LEU A 119 5.91 -26.31 -11.09
N ASP A 120 5.61 -27.33 -11.89
CA ASP A 120 6.39 -28.58 -12.02
C ASP A 120 7.59 -28.48 -12.97
N ARG A 121 7.99 -27.25 -13.33
CA ARG A 121 9.18 -27.01 -14.16
C ARG A 121 10.41 -26.81 -13.29
N GLU A 122 11.52 -27.35 -13.77
CA GLU A 122 12.85 -27.26 -13.15
C GLU A 122 13.32 -25.79 -13.01
N VAL A 123 12.95 -24.92 -13.96
CA VAL A 123 13.23 -23.47 -13.89
C VAL A 123 12.01 -22.65 -14.31
N ILE A 124 11.69 -21.62 -13.53
CA ILE A 124 10.53 -20.74 -13.73
C ILE A 124 11.00 -19.28 -13.64
N ASP A 125 10.72 -18.52 -14.68
CA ASP A 125 10.87 -17.06 -14.68
C ASP A 125 9.53 -16.40 -14.42
N VAL A 126 9.50 -15.43 -13.51
CA VAL A 126 8.28 -14.74 -13.10
C VAL A 126 8.47 -13.22 -13.18
N SER A 127 7.54 -12.53 -13.83
CA SER A 127 7.37 -11.09 -13.77
C SER A 127 6.23 -10.75 -12.83
N VAL A 128 6.53 -9.97 -11.79
CA VAL A 128 5.57 -9.51 -10.79
C VAL A 128 5.24 -8.05 -11.08
N ARG A 129 3.97 -7.76 -11.34
CA ARG A 129 3.45 -6.41 -11.58
C ARG A 129 2.59 -5.91 -10.42
N PHE A 130 2.67 -4.63 -10.10
CA PHE A 130 1.91 -3.99 -9.03
C PHE A 130 0.80 -3.11 -9.62
N ALA A 131 -0.47 -3.47 -9.38
CA ALA A 131 -1.61 -2.65 -9.82
C ALA A 131 -1.77 -1.37 -8.99
N ALA A 132 -1.10 -1.28 -7.84
CA ALA A 132 -0.96 -0.08 -7.03
C ALA A 132 0.36 -0.15 -6.26
N ARG A 133 0.84 1.00 -5.75
CA ARG A 133 2.05 1.10 -4.92
C ARG A 133 1.85 0.46 -3.53
N ILE A 134 1.85 -0.87 -3.48
CA ILE A 134 1.62 -1.68 -2.28
C ILE A 134 2.98 -2.18 -1.77
N PRO A 135 3.46 -1.74 -0.60
CA PRO A 135 4.73 -2.20 -0.05
C PRO A 135 4.64 -3.65 0.44
N VAL A 136 5.10 -4.61 -0.37
CA VAL A 136 5.11 -6.05 -0.06
C VAL A 136 6.54 -6.55 0.11
N ARG A 137 6.76 -7.52 1.01
CA ARG A 137 8.05 -8.23 1.09
C ARG A 137 8.10 -9.28 -0.02
N PRO A 138 9.03 -9.21 -0.98
CA PRO A 138 9.10 -10.16 -2.10
C PRO A 138 9.15 -11.61 -1.65
N VAL A 139 9.91 -11.95 -0.59
CA VAL A 139 9.96 -13.32 -0.04
C VAL A 139 8.57 -13.85 0.32
N ARG A 140 7.73 -13.05 1.00
CA ARG A 140 6.37 -13.46 1.38
C ARG A 140 5.52 -13.73 0.13
N LEU A 141 5.62 -12.84 -0.85
CA LEU A 141 4.88 -12.94 -2.11
C LEU A 141 5.29 -14.17 -2.93
N ILE A 142 6.59 -14.44 -3.03
CA ILE A 142 7.13 -15.60 -3.73
C ILE A 142 6.74 -16.90 -3.02
N ALA A 143 6.84 -16.93 -1.68
CA ALA A 143 6.41 -18.08 -0.89
C ALA A 143 4.93 -18.41 -1.13
N GLU A 144 4.06 -17.40 -1.08
CA GLU A 144 2.62 -17.55 -1.36
C GLU A 144 2.35 -18.04 -2.78
N GLY A 145 2.96 -17.41 -3.80
CA GLY A 145 2.70 -17.76 -5.20
C GLY A 145 3.31 -19.10 -5.65
N CYS A 146 4.38 -19.56 -4.99
CA CYS A 146 5.02 -20.85 -5.28
C CYS A 146 4.57 -21.99 -4.35
N GLY A 147 3.71 -21.72 -3.36
CA GLY A 147 3.30 -22.71 -2.36
C GLY A 147 4.44 -23.16 -1.42
N LEU A 148 5.42 -22.29 -1.18
CA LEU A 148 6.59 -22.58 -0.34
C LEU A 148 6.38 -22.03 1.07
N SER A 149 7.08 -22.61 2.05
CA SER A 149 7.24 -21.93 3.33
C SER A 149 8.15 -20.69 3.17
N ARG A 150 8.01 -19.72 4.07
CA ARG A 150 8.90 -18.54 4.08
C ARG A 150 10.36 -18.95 4.27
N ALA A 151 10.63 -19.88 5.20
CA ALA A 151 11.98 -20.35 5.49
C ALA A 151 12.61 -21.06 4.27
N GLU A 152 11.80 -21.80 3.52
CA GLU A 152 12.23 -22.42 2.27
C GLU A 152 12.55 -21.39 1.17
N ALA A 153 11.69 -20.38 0.99
CA ALA A 153 12.00 -19.29 0.06
C ALA A 153 13.30 -18.55 0.44
N GLU A 154 13.52 -18.30 1.74
CA GLU A 154 14.76 -17.68 2.24
C GLU A 154 15.99 -18.58 1.99
N ARG A 155 15.87 -19.89 2.24
CA ARG A 155 16.92 -20.87 1.93
C ARG A 155 17.26 -20.90 0.45
N LEU A 156 16.26 -20.89 -0.43
CA LEU A 156 16.47 -20.89 -1.88
C LEU A 156 17.17 -19.61 -2.37
N ILE A 157 16.95 -18.47 -1.70
CA ILE A 157 17.72 -17.24 -1.96
C ILE A 157 19.19 -17.46 -1.61
N THR A 158 19.48 -18.02 -0.43
CA THR A 158 20.85 -18.29 0.03
C THR A 158 21.56 -19.31 -0.87
N GLU A 159 20.85 -20.33 -1.35
CA GLU A 159 21.38 -21.34 -2.29
C GLU A 159 21.55 -20.83 -3.74
N GLY A 160 21.14 -19.58 -4.04
CA GLY A 160 21.19 -19.04 -5.41
C GLY A 160 20.18 -19.69 -6.37
N LYS A 161 19.18 -20.38 -5.83
CA LYS A 161 18.09 -21.00 -6.58
C LYS A 161 16.89 -20.07 -6.76
N LEU A 162 16.72 -19.09 -5.89
CA LEU A 162 15.80 -17.97 -6.06
C LEU A 162 16.59 -16.68 -6.29
N VAL A 163 16.59 -16.17 -7.52
CA VAL A 163 17.41 -15.02 -7.92
C VAL A 163 16.56 -13.90 -8.50
N SER A 164 16.97 -12.66 -8.27
CA SER A 164 16.31 -11.47 -8.80
C SER A 164 17.31 -10.33 -8.93
N ALA A 165 17.08 -9.42 -9.87
CA ALA A 165 17.85 -8.19 -9.98
C ALA A 165 17.61 -7.22 -8.81
N VAL A 166 16.46 -7.35 -8.13
CA VAL A 166 16.13 -6.53 -6.96
C VAL A 166 16.41 -7.28 -5.67
N ARG A 167 16.66 -6.54 -4.60
CA ARG A 167 16.87 -7.11 -3.26
C ARG A 167 15.56 -7.65 -2.70
N LEU A 168 15.48 -8.98 -2.54
CA LEU A 168 14.27 -9.66 -2.06
C LEU A 168 14.02 -9.51 -0.55
N SER A 169 15.02 -9.12 0.25
CA SER A 169 14.89 -9.04 1.72
C SER A 169 14.10 -7.82 2.24
N GLY A 170 13.89 -6.80 1.39
CA GLY A 170 13.21 -5.55 1.73
C GLY A 170 11.70 -5.57 1.48
N LYS A 171 11.06 -4.39 1.55
CA LYS A 171 9.74 -4.17 0.94
C LYS A 171 9.94 -3.53 -0.43
N LEU A 172 9.19 -3.99 -1.42
CA LEU A 172 9.09 -3.39 -2.74
C LEU A 172 7.64 -2.97 -2.98
N SER A 173 7.46 -1.89 -3.73
CA SER A 173 6.15 -1.36 -4.12
C SER A 173 6.01 -1.20 -5.64
N GLY A 174 6.93 -1.82 -6.39
CA GLY A 174 7.03 -1.70 -7.83
C GLY A 174 7.49 -3.02 -8.45
N ASP A 175 7.32 -3.08 -9.75
CA ASP A 175 7.48 -4.30 -10.54
C ASP A 175 8.89 -4.87 -10.42
N PHE A 176 8.97 -6.20 -10.45
CA PHE A 176 10.24 -6.90 -10.46
C PHE A 176 10.10 -8.27 -11.11
N THR A 177 11.24 -8.87 -11.45
CA THR A 177 11.30 -10.24 -11.95
C THR A 177 12.11 -11.11 -11.00
N PHE A 178 11.82 -12.40 -10.96
CA PHE A 178 12.68 -13.38 -10.30
C PHE A 178 12.68 -14.69 -11.08
N THR A 179 13.73 -15.47 -10.89
CA THR A 179 13.86 -16.82 -11.40
C THR A 179 13.93 -17.78 -10.22
N LEU A 180 13.14 -18.84 -10.27
CA LEU A 180 13.18 -19.96 -9.33
C LEU A 180 13.68 -21.21 -10.05
N LYS A 181 14.71 -21.84 -9.49
CA LYS A 181 15.23 -23.15 -9.89
C LYS A 181 14.81 -24.16 -8.81
N ARG A 182 14.04 -25.18 -9.18
CA ARG A 182 13.60 -26.25 -8.26
C ARG A 182 14.54 -27.44 -8.34
#